data_AF-A0A5J4QA35-F1
#
_entry.id   AF-A0A5J4QA35-F1
#
_cell.length_a   1.000
_cell.length_b   1.000
_cell.length_c   1.000
_cell.angle_alpha   90.00
_cell.angle_beta   90.00
_cell.angle_gamma   90.00
#
_symmetry.space_group_name_H-M   'P 1'
#
loop_
_entity.id
_entity.type
_entity.pdbx_description
1 polymer ?
#
loop_
_entity_poly.entity_id
_entity_poly.type
_entity_poly.pdbx_seq_one_letter_code
_entity_poly.pdbx_strand_id
1 'polypeptide(L)' 'SEFKSFNTIAATVYEHYDEIVNFFINRSTNASAESFNAKIKAFRTSMRGVTDVKFFLFRLTNIYA' A
#
# COMPACT_ATOMS: atom_id res chain seq x y z
N SER A 1 -27.91 11.84 -12.33
CA SER A 1 -26.94 10.73 -12.23
C SER A 1 -25.60 11.21 -11.69
N GLU A 2 -24.99 12.24 -12.28
CA GLU A 2 -23.71 12.85 -11.84
C GLU A 2 -23.69 13.39 -10.39
N PHE A 3 -24.78 14.01 -9.93
CA PHE A 3 -24.86 14.52 -8.56
C PHE A 3 -24.84 13.43 -7.49
N LYS A 4 -25.27 12.21 -7.83
CA LYS A 4 -25.28 11.08 -6.88
C LYS A 4 -23.86 10.56 -6.66
N SER A 5 -23.07 10.39 -7.72
CA SER A 5 -21.65 10.02 -7.61
C SER A 5 -20.85 11.09 -6.87
N PHE A 6 -21.12 12.37 -7.11
CA PHE A 6 -20.46 13.46 -6.39
C PHE A 6 -20.78 13.42 -4.88
N ASN A 7 -22.06 13.26 -4.52
CA ASN A 7 -22.48 13.16 -3.13
C ASN A 7 -21.91 11.92 -2.43
N THR A 8 -21.76 10.80 -3.14
CA THR A 8 -21.10 9.60 -2.59
C THR A 8 -19.63 9.86 -2.30
N ILE A 9 -18.90 10.49 -3.23
CA ILE A 9 -17.49 10.85 -3.01
C ILE A 9 -17.36 11.82 -1.84
N ALA A 10 -18.22 12.84 -1.77
CA ALA A 10 -18.23 13.79 -0.67
C ALA A 10 -18.48 13.10 0.67
N ALA A 11 -19.45 12.19 0.75
CA ALA A 11 -19.73 11.40 1.95
C ALA A 11 -18.50 10.58 2.39
N THR A 12 -17.80 9.92 1.47
CA THR A 12 -16.58 9.17 1.77
C THR A 12 -15.45 10.07 2.27
N VAL A 13 -15.29 11.27 1.71
CA VAL A 13 -14.29 12.24 2.17
C VAL A 13 -14.60 12.73 3.59
N TYR A 14 -15.88 12.95 3.91
CA TYR A 14 -16.29 13.30 5.27
C TYR A 14 -16.08 12.14 6.26
N GLU A 15 -16.41 10.90 5.85
CA GLU A 15 -16.25 9.70 6.67
C GLU A 15 -14.79 9.45 7.05
N HIS A 16 -13.85 9.67 6.13
CA HIS A 16 -12.42 9.46 6.34
C HIS A 16 -11.63 10.76 6.59
N TYR A 17 -12.30 11.84 6.99
CA TYR A 17 -11.68 13.15 7.14
C TYR A 17 -10.45 13.13 8.07
N ASP A 18 -10.54 12.45 9.21
CA ASP A 18 -9.44 12.37 10.19
C ASP A 18 -8.21 11.65 9.63
N GLU A 19 -8.41 10.59 8.82
CA GLU A 19 -7.33 9.88 8.15
C GLU A 19 -6.64 10.77 7.11
N ILE A 20 -7.43 11.51 6.33
CA ILE A 20 -6.94 12.47 5.33
C ILE A 20 -6.13 13.58 6.01
N VAL A 21 -6.63 14.15 7.11
CA VAL A 21 -5.90 15.18 7.86
C VAL A 21 -4.62 14.62 8.47
N ASN A 22 -4.67 13.41 9.03
CA ASN A 22 -3.49 12.72 9.59
C ASN A 22 -2.42 12.43 8.52
N PHE A 23 -2.80 12.18 7.27
CA PHE A 23 -1.85 12.04 6.16
C PHE A 23 -0.99 13.30 5.97
N PHE A 24 -1.57 14.50 6.10
CA PHE A 24 -0.83 15.76 5.92
C PHE A 24 -0.07 16.19 7.17
N ILE A 25 -0.66 16.00 8.36
CA ILE A 25 -0.04 16.44 9.63
C ILE A 25 1.11 15.52 10.02
N ASN A 26 0.86 14.21 10.08
CA ASN A 26 1.83 13.24 10.59
C ASN A 26 2.68 12.63 9.47
N ARG A 27 2.48 13.05 8.21
CA ARG A 27 2.97 12.33 7.02
C ARG A 27 2.66 10.84 7.10
N SER A 28 1.52 10.50 7.72
CA SER A 28 1.06 9.12 7.88
C SER A 28 0.62 8.62 6.52
N THR A 29 1.60 8.21 5.75
CA THR A 29 1.50 7.83 4.35
C THR A 29 1.80 6.34 4.28
N ASN A 30 0.81 5.57 3.83
CA ASN A 30 1.00 4.15 3.56
C ASN A 30 1.88 3.89 2.32
N ALA A 31 2.27 4.92 1.57
CA ALA A 31 3.02 4.77 0.31
C ALA A 31 4.35 4.01 0.48
N SER A 32 5.06 4.16 1.60
CA SER A 32 6.28 3.38 1.87
C SER A 32 5.98 1.88 2.01
N ALA A 33 4.90 1.53 2.71
CA ALA A 33 4.46 0.14 2.85
C ALA A 33 3.84 -0.41 1.55
N GLU A 34 3.11 0.40 0.78
CA GLU A 34 2.59 0.05 -0.55
C GLU A 34 3.71 -0.19 -1.55
N SER A 35 4.72 0.69 -1.56
CA SER A 35 5.93 0.54 -2.39
C SER A 35 6.70 -0.71 -2.02
N PHE A 36 6.84 -0.99 -0.72
CA PHE A 36 7.47 -2.23 -0.24
C PHE A 36 6.68 -3.46 -0.69
N ASN A 37 5.36 -3.48 -0.52
CA ASN A 37 4.49 -4.55 -1.00
C ASN A 37 4.58 -4.76 -2.52
N ALA A 38 4.72 -3.68 -3.30
CA ALA A 38 4.93 -3.75 -4.74
C ALA A 38 6.29 -4.40 -5.09
N LYS A 39 7.37 -4.02 -4.40
CA LYS A 39 8.69 -4.63 -4.55
C LYS A 39 8.67 -6.14 -4.23
N ILE A 40 8.02 -6.53 -3.13
CA ILE A 40 7.86 -7.94 -2.76
C ILE A 40 7.08 -8.71 -3.82
N LYS A 41 5.97 -8.15 -4.33
CA LYS A 41 5.18 -8.78 -5.40
C LYS A 41 6.01 -8.97 -6.67
N ALA A 42 6.75 -7.96 -7.11
CA ALA A 42 7.62 -8.05 -8.28
C ALA A 42 8.72 -9.11 -8.09
N PHE A 43 9.34 -9.13 -6.92
CA PHE A 43 10.37 -10.10 -6.56
C PHE A 43 9.84 -11.54 -6.55
N ARG A 44 8.65 -11.76 -6.00
CA ARG A 44 7.98 -13.06 -6.03
C ARG A 44 7.66 -13.51 -7.46
N THR A 45 7.19 -12.60 -8.31
CA THR A 45 6.87 -12.90 -9.71
C THR A 45 8.11 -13.33 -10.49
N SER A 46 9.26 -12.67 -10.29
CA SER A 46 10.51 -13.04 -10.98
C SER A 46 11.02 -14.44 -10.60
N MET A 47 10.68 -14.92 -9.40
CA MET A 47 11.02 -16.26 -8.91
C MET A 47 9.96 -17.32 -9.20
N ARG A 48 8.89 -16.97 -9.95
CA ARG A 48 7.75 -17.84 -10.24
C ARG A 48 7.06 -18.41 -8.99
N GLY A 49 7.04 -17.63 -7.92
CA GLY A 49 6.45 -18.01 -6.63
C GLY A 49 7.47 -18.12 -5.51
N VAL A 50 7.05 -18.77 -4.42
CA VAL A 50 7.88 -19.01 -3.23
C VAL A 50 7.78 -20.49 -2.87
N THR A 51 8.87 -21.22 -3.06
CA THR A 51 9.00 -22.64 -2.68
C THR A 51 9.65 -22.80 -1.30
N ASP A 52 10.64 -21.97 -0.97
CA ASP A 52 11.28 -21.91 0.34
C ASP A 52 11.12 -20.51 0.95
N VAL A 53 10.28 -20.40 1.98
CA VAL A 53 9.99 -19.14 2.66
C VAL A 53 11.22 -18.60 3.40
N LYS A 54 12.05 -19.46 4.00
CA LYS A 54 13.25 -19.01 4.75
C LYS A 54 14.26 -18.42 3.78
N PHE A 55 14.51 -19.10 2.66
CA PHE A 55 15.42 -18.60 1.63
C PHE A 55 14.88 -17.35 0.94
N PHE A 56 13.57 -17.26 0.72
CA PHE A 56 12.91 -16.06 0.20
C PHE A 56 13.12 -14.84 1.10
N LEU A 57 12.87 -14.99 2.41
CA LEU A 57 13.06 -13.92 3.39
C LEU A 57 14.53 -13.49 3.49
N PHE A 58 15.46 -14.46 3.52
CA PHE A 58 16.90 -14.17 3.48
C PHE A 58 17.28 -13.26 2.30
N ARG A 59 16.80 -13.57 1.09
CA ARG A 59 17.07 -12.74 -0.09
C ARG A 59 16.37 -11.39 -0.05
N LEU A 60 15.15 -11.34 0.45
CA LEU A 60 14.35 -10.13 0.54
C LEU A 60 15.01 -9.11 1.47
N THR A 61 15.52 -9.56 2.62
CA THR A 61 16.32 -8.73 3.53
C THR A 61 17.60 -8.25 2.86
N ASN A 62 18.36 -9.12 2.19
CA ASN A 62 19.62 -8.71 1.54
C ASN A 62 19.47 -7.67 0.41
N ILE A 63 18.28 -7.54 -0.19
CA ILE A 63 18.05 -6.65 -1.34
C ILE A 63 17.34 -5.35 -0.91
N TYR A 64 16.49 -5.42 0.11
CA TYR A 64 15.57 -4.34 0.46
C TYR A 64 15.64 -3.85 1.91
N ALA A 65 16.47 -4.47 2.77
CA ALA A 65 16.79 -3.99 4.12
C ALA A 65 18.23 -3.43 4.16
#